data_AF-A0ABD2ZZV8-F1
#
_entry.id   AF-A0ABD2ZZV8-F1
#
_cell.length_a   1.000
_cell.length_b   1.000
_cell.length_c   1.000
_cell.angle_alpha   90.00
_cell.angle_beta   90.00
_cell.angle_gamma   90.00
#
_symmetry.space_group_name_H-M   'P 1'
#
loop_
_entity.id
_entity.type
_entity.pdbx_description
1 polymer ?
#
loop_
_entity_poly.entity_id
_entity_poly.type
_entity_poly.pdbx_seq_one_letter_code
_entity_poly.pdbx_strand_id
1 'polypeptide(L)'
;MHSLDDDIVAMAMKMDDKFNKYWENYSLVLSFAIILDPQFKLQWVEFCFKKIYPTSFKQRAVEINQKLHLLFEEYMRIYSSVMAKPSLEAYSLGEVTSDVVDEIYEFNRCESENYQCDRNTSQLDLYLNESRLEAKEELDVLKFWKENRS
;
A
#
# COMPACT_ATOMS: atom_id res chain seq x y z
N MET A 1 7.96 -31.15 36.85
CA MET A 1 7.68 -31.54 35.45
C MET A 1 7.07 -30.31 34.80
N HIS A 2 7.80 -29.61 33.94
CA HIS A 2 7.24 -28.54 33.13
C HIS A 2 6.37 -29.21 32.07
N SER A 3 5.10 -28.81 31.92
CA SER A 3 4.23 -29.41 30.91
C SER A 3 4.51 -28.80 29.54
N LEU A 4 4.31 -29.56 28.45
CA LEU A 4 4.43 -29.06 27.08
C LEU A 4 3.54 -27.84 26.83
N ASP A 5 2.39 -27.78 27.50
CA ASP A 5 1.45 -26.66 27.41
C ASP A 5 2.05 -25.38 27.97
N ASP A 6 2.83 -25.46 29.06
CA ASP A 6 3.50 -24.29 29.64
C ASP A 6 4.55 -23.70 28.68
N ASP A 7 5.25 -24.56 27.93
CA ASP A 7 6.24 -24.14 26.94
C ASP A 7 5.56 -23.50 25.72
N ILE A 8 4.43 -24.06 25.26
CA ILE A 8 3.64 -23.48 24.17
C ILE A 8 3.06 -22.12 24.57
N VAL A 9 2.54 -21.99 25.79
CA VAL A 9 2.04 -20.71 26.31
C VAL A 9 3.17 -19.68 26.38
N ALA A 10 4.34 -20.06 26.90
CA ALA A 10 5.49 -19.17 26.97
C ALA A 10 5.98 -18.71 25.58
N MET A 11 5.90 -19.58 24.56
CA MET A 11 6.20 -19.21 23.18
C MET A 11 5.15 -18.25 22.61
N ALA A 12 3.86 -18.54 22.82
CA ALA A 12 2.77 -17.70 22.33
C ALA A 12 2.85 -16.27 22.91
N MET A 13 3.15 -16.13 24.20
CA MET A 13 3.33 -14.81 24.84
C MET A 13 4.49 -14.02 24.20
N LYS A 14 5.63 -14.68 23.95
CA LYS A 14 6.77 -14.02 23.28
C LYS A 14 6.46 -13.61 21.83
N MET A 15 5.61 -14.37 21.14
CA MET A 15 5.16 -14.01 19.80
C MET A 15 4.20 -12.82 19.83
N ASP A 16 3.29 -12.77 20.80
CA ASP A 16 2.37 -11.66 21.00
C ASP A 16 3.12 -10.36 21.34
N ASP A 17 4.11 -10.41 22.24
CA ASP A 17 4.96 -9.26 22.56
C ASP A 17 5.65 -8.66 21.32
N LYS A 18 6.19 -9.53 20.46
CA LYS A 18 6.82 -9.11 19.21
C LYS A 18 5.79 -8.54 18.23
N PHE A 19 4.61 -9.16 18.12
CA PHE A 19 3.54 -8.66 17.29
C PHE A 19 3.13 -7.25 17.72
N ASN A 20 2.81 -7.07 18.99
CA ASN A 20 2.39 -5.78 19.56
C ASN A 20 3.48 -4.71 19.43
N LYS A 21 4.76 -5.08 19.57
CA LYS A 21 5.89 -4.16 19.38
C LYS A 21 5.91 -3.50 18.00
N TYR A 22 5.53 -4.24 16.95
CA TYR A 22 5.60 -3.77 15.57
C TYR A 22 4.25 -3.35 15.00
N TRP A 23 3.15 -3.82 15.61
CA TRP A 23 1.79 -3.66 15.07
C TRP A 23 1.45 -2.23 14.66
N GLU A 24 1.65 -1.23 15.53
CA GLU A 24 1.28 0.16 15.20
C GLU A 24 2.03 0.69 13.97
N ASN A 25 3.30 0.35 13.79
CA ASN A 25 4.10 0.80 12.64
C ASN A 25 3.72 0.06 11.34
N TYR A 26 3.53 -1.25 11.41
CA TYR A 26 3.25 -2.07 10.22
C TYR A 26 1.77 -2.06 9.83
N SER A 27 0.86 -1.76 10.76
CA SER A 27 -0.58 -1.69 10.49
C SER A 27 -0.92 -0.71 9.38
N LEU A 28 -0.17 0.38 9.25
CA LEU A 28 -0.31 1.35 8.16
C LEU A 28 0.01 0.71 6.79
N VAL A 29 1.18 0.10 6.67
CA VAL A 29 1.65 -0.50 5.42
C VAL A 29 0.76 -1.68 5.02
N LEU A 30 0.37 -2.51 5.99
CA LEU A 30 -0.58 -3.60 5.77
C LEU A 30 -1.95 -3.06 5.30
N SER A 31 -2.39 -1.93 5.85
CA SER A 31 -3.63 -1.30 5.40
C SER A 31 -3.54 -0.82 3.95
N PHE A 32 -2.39 -0.27 3.53
CA PHE A 32 -2.18 0.09 2.12
C PHE A 32 -2.26 -1.13 1.20
N ALA A 33 -1.62 -2.24 1.58
CA ALA A 33 -1.69 -3.48 0.81
C ALA A 33 -3.14 -3.97 0.64
N ILE A 34 -3.94 -3.90 1.71
CA ILE A 34 -5.37 -4.26 1.66
C ILE A 34 -6.16 -3.26 0.80
N ILE A 35 -5.86 -1.96 0.89
CA ILE A 35 -6.58 -0.95 0.13
C ILE A 35 -6.31 -1.09 -1.37
N LEU A 36 -5.07 -1.40 -1.76
CA LEU A 36 -4.63 -1.63 -3.13
C LEU A 36 -5.01 -3.02 -3.66
N ASP A 37 -5.64 -3.85 -2.83
CA ASP A 37 -6.31 -5.05 -3.28
C ASP A 37 -7.73 -4.69 -3.78
N PRO A 38 -8.05 -4.92 -5.06
CA PRO A 38 -9.35 -4.59 -5.65
C PRO A 38 -10.56 -5.24 -4.96
N GLN A 39 -10.37 -6.33 -4.20
CA GLN A 39 -11.44 -7.04 -3.49
C GLN A 39 -11.82 -6.36 -2.17
N PHE A 40 -10.86 -5.67 -1.53
CA PHE A 40 -10.99 -5.27 -0.14
C PHE A 40 -11.21 -3.76 0.02
N LYS A 41 -10.32 -2.93 -0.54
CA LYS A 41 -10.39 -1.45 -0.44
C LYS A 41 -10.49 -0.94 1.02
N LEU A 42 -10.78 0.35 1.19
CA LEU A 42 -10.81 1.02 2.51
C LEU A 42 -11.86 0.43 3.47
N GLN A 43 -12.98 -0.07 2.95
CA GLN A 43 -14.08 -0.62 3.75
C GLN A 43 -13.65 -1.86 4.55
N TRP A 44 -12.76 -2.68 4.00
CA TRP A 44 -12.20 -3.82 4.71
C TRP A 44 -11.24 -3.41 5.83
N VAL A 45 -10.44 -2.37 5.61
CA VAL A 45 -9.57 -1.80 6.64
C VAL A 45 -10.41 -1.26 7.81
N GLU A 46 -11.49 -0.52 7.53
CA GLU A 46 -12.45 -0.10 8.57
C GLU A 46 -13.04 -1.28 9.34
N PHE A 47 -13.46 -2.33 8.63
CA PHE A 47 -14.02 -3.53 9.25
C PHE A 47 -13.03 -4.22 10.20
N CYS A 48 -11.77 -4.37 9.78
CA CYS A 48 -10.71 -4.95 10.61
C CYS A 48 -10.44 -4.08 11.85
N PHE A 49 -10.25 -2.77 11.68
CA PHE A 49 -10.01 -1.89 12.82
C PHE A 49 -11.20 -1.75 13.75
N LYS A 50 -12.44 -1.90 13.25
CA LYS A 50 -13.62 -1.93 14.13
C LYS A 50 -13.58 -3.08 15.14
N LYS A 51 -12.97 -4.21 14.78
CA LYS A 51 -12.80 -5.36 15.68
C LYS A 51 -11.68 -5.14 16.70
N ILE A 52 -10.61 -4.47 16.29
CA ILE A 52 -9.40 -4.29 17.12
C ILE A 52 -9.51 -3.03 18.00
N TYR A 53 -10.02 -1.94 17.45
CA TYR A 53 -10.19 -0.64 18.11
C TYR A 53 -11.63 -0.10 17.93
N PRO A 54 -12.63 -0.69 18.62
CA PRO A 54 -14.05 -0.36 18.41
C PRO A 54 -14.41 1.12 18.60
N THR A 55 -13.61 1.87 19.36
CA THR A 55 -13.85 3.30 19.67
C THR A 55 -13.14 4.26 18.71
N SER A 56 -12.01 3.87 18.11
CA SER A 56 -11.18 4.76 17.29
C SER A 56 -11.02 4.33 15.83
N PHE A 57 -11.68 3.24 15.41
CA PHE A 57 -11.54 2.68 14.06
C PHE A 57 -11.80 3.70 12.93
N LYS A 58 -12.82 4.56 13.06
CA LYS A 58 -13.14 5.56 12.03
C LYS A 58 -12.02 6.58 11.87
N GLN A 59 -11.48 7.06 12.98
CA GLN A 59 -10.37 8.01 12.98
C GLN A 59 -9.12 7.38 12.34
N ARG A 60 -8.81 6.14 12.71
CA ARG A 60 -7.69 5.39 12.11
C ARG A 60 -7.87 5.18 10.61
N ALA A 61 -9.07 4.84 10.14
CA ALA A 61 -9.35 4.67 8.71
C ALA A 61 -9.19 5.98 7.93
N VAL A 62 -9.64 7.11 8.48
CA VAL A 62 -9.42 8.44 7.88
C VAL A 62 -7.93 8.75 7.80
N GLU A 63 -7.18 8.51 8.87
CA GLU A 63 -5.73 8.74 8.90
C GLU A 63 -4.99 7.89 7.87
N ILE A 64 -5.37 6.63 7.72
CA ILE A 64 -4.82 5.72 6.70
C ILE A 64 -5.13 6.23 5.30
N ASN A 65 -6.38 6.63 5.05
CA ASN A 65 -6.76 7.18 3.75
C ASN A 65 -5.93 8.44 3.42
N GLN A 66 -5.77 9.36 4.38
CA GLN A 66 -4.93 10.55 4.20
C GLN A 66 -3.47 10.20 3.91
N LYS A 67 -2.88 9.27 4.67
CA LYS A 67 -1.50 8.83 4.45
C LYS A 67 -1.32 8.12 3.10
N LEU A 68 -2.32 7.41 2.61
CA LEU A 68 -2.30 6.80 1.28
C LEU A 68 -2.28 7.87 0.18
N HIS A 69 -3.09 8.93 0.32
CA HIS A 69 -3.07 10.06 -0.61
C HIS A 69 -1.72 10.78 -0.61
N LEU A 70 -1.13 11.02 0.57
CA LEU A 70 0.22 11.62 0.67
C LEU A 70 1.28 10.75 0.00
N LEU A 71 1.21 9.42 0.17
CA LEU A 71 2.10 8.49 -0.51
C LEU A 71 1.94 8.57 -2.04
N PHE A 72 0.69 8.63 -2.52
CA PHE A 72 0.40 8.74 -3.95
C PHE A 72 0.86 10.07 -4.54
N GLU A 73 0.65 11.20 -3.84
CA GLU A 73 1.16 12.51 -4.23
C GLU A 73 2.69 12.50 -4.36
N GLU A 74 3.38 11.90 -3.38
CA GLU A 74 4.84 11.77 -3.40
C GLU A 74 5.30 10.89 -4.57
N TYR A 75 4.61 9.78 -4.83
CA TYR A 75 4.84 8.94 -6.00
C TYR A 75 4.71 9.75 -7.30
N MET A 76 3.64 10.52 -7.47
CA MET A 76 3.42 11.36 -8.65
C MET A 76 4.46 12.48 -8.77
N ARG A 77 4.91 13.05 -7.66
CA ARG A 77 5.99 14.05 -7.63
C ARG A 77 7.31 13.46 -8.10
N ILE A 78 7.67 12.27 -7.63
CA ILE A 78 8.86 11.55 -8.09
C ILE A 78 8.72 11.19 -9.57
N TYR A 79 7.57 10.62 -9.96
CA TYR A 79 7.25 10.25 -11.33
C TYR A 79 7.41 11.43 -12.31
N SER A 80 6.79 12.57 -12.00
CA SER A 80 6.90 13.78 -12.83
C SER A 80 8.32 14.35 -12.87
N SER A 81 9.06 14.31 -11.75
CA SER A 81 10.46 14.75 -11.72
C SER A 81 11.38 13.85 -12.55
N VAL A 82 11.12 12.55 -12.55
CA VAL A 82 11.79 11.52 -13.34
C VAL A 82 11.50 11.76 -14.84
N MET A 83 10.23 11.98 -15.19
CA MET A 83 9.79 12.22 -16.57
C MET A 83 10.30 13.55 -17.15
N ALA A 84 10.52 14.56 -16.30
CA ALA A 84 10.97 15.89 -16.72
C ALA A 84 12.47 16.00 -17.00
N LYS A 85 13.27 14.94 -16.77
CA LYS A 85 14.72 14.94 -17.05
C LYS A 85 15.04 14.23 -18.36
N PRO A 86 15.19 14.95 -19.48
CA PRO A 86 15.81 14.39 -20.67
C PRO A 86 17.33 14.36 -20.43
N SER A 87 17.82 13.29 -19.81
CA SER A 87 19.24 12.98 -19.60
C SER A 87 20.08 13.99 -18.77
N LEU A 88 20.97 13.40 -17.98
CA LEU A 88 22.02 14.00 -17.15
C LEU A 88 21.64 14.60 -15.78
N GLU A 89 22.41 14.09 -14.82
CA GLU A 89 22.63 14.50 -13.44
C GLU A 89 21.62 13.94 -12.41
N ALA A 90 22.04 12.81 -11.84
CA ALA A 90 21.51 12.21 -10.63
C ALA A 90 21.59 13.21 -9.47
N TYR A 91 20.43 13.63 -8.98
CA TYR A 91 20.36 14.41 -7.75
C TYR A 91 20.36 13.44 -6.59
N SER A 92 21.21 13.76 -5.61
CA SER A 92 21.41 13.06 -4.36
C SER A 92 20.08 12.83 -3.63
N LEU A 93 19.53 11.63 -3.81
CA LEU A 93 18.54 11.05 -2.91
C LEU A 93 19.34 10.08 -2.04
N GLY A 94 19.29 10.25 -0.72
CA GLY A 94 20.04 9.43 0.22
C GLY A 94 19.87 7.94 -0.09
N GLU A 95 20.99 7.28 -0.36
CA GLU A 95 21.22 5.83 -0.34
C GLU A 95 20.06 4.94 -0.84
N VAL A 96 19.44 5.30 -1.95
CA VAL A 96 18.69 4.34 -2.78
C VAL A 96 19.67 3.89 -3.87
N THR A 97 19.94 2.59 -3.94
CA THR A 97 20.91 2.03 -4.89
C THR A 97 20.52 2.38 -6.33
N SER A 98 21.52 2.74 -7.14
CA SER A 98 21.36 3.19 -8.53
C SER A 98 20.52 2.23 -9.39
N ASP A 99 20.59 0.92 -9.13
CA ASP A 99 19.84 -0.11 -9.87
C ASP A 99 18.32 0.00 -9.70
N VAL A 100 17.83 0.28 -8.48
CA VAL A 100 16.37 0.40 -8.23
C VAL A 100 15.82 1.64 -8.92
N VAL A 101 16.63 2.69 -8.98
CA VAL A 101 16.28 3.94 -9.64
C VAL A 101 16.16 3.73 -11.16
N ASP A 102 17.10 3.00 -11.78
CA ASP A 102 17.08 2.68 -13.21
C ASP A 102 15.90 1.77 -13.61
N GLU A 103 15.57 0.76 -12.80
CA GLU A 103 14.41 -0.12 -13.05
C GLU A 103 13.08 0.65 -12.93
N ILE A 104 13.00 1.59 -11.99
CA ILE A 104 11.88 2.55 -11.88
C ILE A 104 11.82 3.47 -13.12
N TYR A 105 12.95 3.94 -13.65
CA TYR A 105 12.99 4.75 -14.88
C TYR A 105 12.47 4.00 -16.11
N GLU A 106 12.87 2.74 -16.30
CA GLU A 106 12.41 1.92 -17.42
C GLU A 106 10.91 1.61 -17.31
N PHE A 107 10.43 1.29 -16.10
CA PHE A 107 9.01 1.08 -15.83
C PHE A 107 8.17 2.32 -16.13
N ASN A 108 8.62 3.50 -15.68
CA ASN A 108 7.87 4.76 -15.79
C ASN A 108 7.77 5.29 -17.23
N ARG A 109 8.82 5.10 -18.06
CA ARG A 109 8.79 5.48 -19.47
C ARG A 109 7.68 4.76 -20.22
N CYS A 110 7.47 3.48 -19.91
CA CYS A 110 6.42 2.64 -20.48
C CYS A 110 5.00 3.11 -20.11
N GLU A 111 4.80 3.60 -18.88
CA GLU A 111 3.48 4.12 -18.47
C GLU A 111 3.15 5.48 -19.09
N SER A 112 4.14 6.38 -19.23
CA SER A 112 3.88 7.76 -19.68
C SER A 112 3.31 7.88 -21.10
N GLU A 113 3.55 6.88 -21.94
CA GLU A 113 3.03 6.83 -23.31
C GLU A 113 1.52 6.50 -23.37
N ASN A 114 0.93 6.02 -22.26
CA ASN A 114 -0.44 5.51 -22.21
C ASN A 114 -1.46 6.44 -21.52
N TYR A 115 -1.05 7.41 -20.70
CA TYR A 115 -1.98 8.16 -19.85
C TYR A 115 -2.25 9.62 -20.31
N GLN A 116 -3.54 9.93 -20.57
CA GLN A 116 -4.11 11.28 -20.52
C GLN A 116 -5.13 11.35 -19.38
N CYS A 117 -4.79 12.02 -18.27
CA CYS A 117 -5.69 12.13 -17.11
C CYS A 117 -6.54 13.41 -17.16
N ASP A 118 -7.83 13.27 -16.91
CA ASP A 118 -8.84 14.34 -16.85
C ASP A 118 -8.70 15.14 -15.54
N ARG A 119 -8.95 16.46 -15.59
CA ARG A 119 -8.36 17.44 -14.63
C ARG A 119 -8.95 17.48 -13.21
N ASN A 120 -9.94 16.66 -12.87
CA ASN A 120 -10.77 16.90 -11.67
C ASN A 120 -10.76 15.79 -10.58
N THR A 121 -10.14 14.63 -10.81
CA THR A 121 -10.04 13.53 -9.82
C THR A 121 -8.74 12.77 -9.99
N SER A 122 -8.06 12.36 -8.91
CA SER A 122 -6.82 11.57 -9.02
C SER A 122 -7.14 10.12 -9.45
N GLN A 123 -6.15 9.41 -10.03
CA GLN A 123 -6.33 7.98 -10.36
C GLN A 123 -6.62 7.15 -9.11
N LEU A 124 -6.01 7.52 -7.98
CA LEU A 124 -6.31 6.90 -6.68
C LEU A 124 -7.78 7.11 -6.30
N ASP A 125 -8.33 8.31 -6.46
CA ASP A 125 -9.74 8.57 -6.16
C ASP A 125 -10.68 7.75 -7.04
N LEU A 126 -10.37 7.61 -8.34
CA LEU A 126 -11.15 6.78 -9.25
C LEU A 126 -11.17 5.32 -8.77
N TYR A 127 -9.99 4.77 -8.50
CA TYR A 127 -9.85 3.41 -7.98
C TYR A 127 -10.59 3.19 -6.65
N LEU A 128 -10.47 4.12 -5.70
CA LEU A 128 -11.14 3.98 -4.40
C LEU A 128 -12.67 4.03 -4.52
N ASN A 129 -13.19 4.72 -5.54
CA ASN A 129 -14.64 4.83 -5.80
C ASN A 129 -15.20 3.69 -6.66
N GLU A 130 -14.37 2.95 -7.38
CA GLU A 130 -14.80 1.77 -8.13
C GLU A 130 -15.44 0.72 -7.22
N SER A 131 -16.35 -0.09 -7.79
CA SER A 131 -16.91 -1.22 -7.07
C SER A 131 -15.83 -2.26 -6.73
N ARG A 132 -15.96 -2.92 -5.57
CA ARG A 132 -15.07 -4.02 -5.21
C ARG A 132 -15.34 -5.24 -6.09
N LEU A 133 -14.30 -5.99 -6.42
CA LEU A 133 -14.46 -7.30 -7.05
C LEU A 133 -15.11 -8.28 -6.08
N GLU A 134 -15.88 -9.23 -6.60
CA GLU A 134 -16.42 -10.31 -5.78
C GLU A 134 -15.28 -11.22 -5.30
N ALA A 135 -15.22 -11.49 -4.00
CA ALA A 135 -14.19 -12.34 -3.39
C ALA A 135 -14.34 -13.86 -3.68
N LYS A 136 -15.07 -14.23 -4.74
CA LYS A 136 -15.39 -15.63 -5.06
C LYS A 136 -14.37 -16.30 -5.97
N GLU A 137 -13.52 -15.52 -6.62
CA GLU A 137 -12.53 -16.01 -7.59
C GLU A 137 -11.13 -15.92 -6.99
N GLU A 138 -10.29 -16.92 -7.27
CA GLU A 138 -8.84 -16.85 -6.99
C GLU A 138 -8.26 -15.70 -7.83
N LEU A 139 -8.05 -14.55 -7.19
CA LEU A 139 -7.51 -13.37 -7.84
C LEU A 139 -5.99 -13.34 -7.67
N ASP A 140 -5.27 -13.46 -8.79
CA ASP A 140 -3.88 -13.01 -8.84
C ASP A 140 -3.87 -11.49 -8.95
N VAL A 141 -3.62 -10.83 -7.81
CA VAL A 141 -3.63 -9.37 -7.67
C VAL A 141 -2.63 -8.71 -8.64
N LEU A 142 -1.45 -9.31 -8.84
CA LEU A 142 -0.43 -8.75 -9.72
C LEU A 142 -0.83 -8.88 -11.19
N LYS A 143 -1.39 -10.03 -11.56
CA LYS A 143 -1.95 -10.24 -12.90
C LYS A 143 -3.12 -9.30 -13.17
N PHE A 144 -4.01 -9.11 -12.19
CA PHE A 144 -5.12 -8.16 -12.30
C PHE A 144 -4.63 -6.75 -12.63
N TRP A 145 -3.67 -6.23 -11.87
CA TRP A 145 -3.11 -4.90 -12.13
C TRP A 145 -2.37 -4.82 -13.47
N LYS A 146 -1.79 -5.93 -13.94
CA LYS A 146 -1.17 -6.00 -15.26
C LYS A 146 -2.20 -5.96 -16.41
N GLU A 147 -3.36 -6.58 -16.22
CA GLU A 147 -4.43 -6.65 -17.23
C GLU A 147 -5.32 -5.41 -17.25
N ASN A 148 -5.46 -4.73 -16.10
CA ASN A 148 -6.27 -3.53 -15.94
C ASN A 148 -5.42 -2.25 -15.94
N ARG A 149 -4.30 -2.27 -16.67
CA ARG A 149 -3.52 -1.06 -16.98
C ARG A 149 -4.41 -0.15 -17.82
N SER A 150 -4.83 0.96 -17.23
CA SER A 150 -5.61 1.98 -17.93
C SER A 150 -4.72 2.84 -18.83
#